data_AF-A0AAE3H9P3-F1
#
_entry.id   AF-A0AAE3H9P3-F1
#
_cell.length_a   1.000
_cell.length_b   1.000
_cell.length_c   1.000
_cell.angle_alpha   90.00
_cell.angle_beta   90.00
_cell.angle_gamma   90.00
#
_symmetry.space_group_name_H-M   'P 1'
#
loop_
_entity.id
_entity.type
_entity.pdbx_description
1 polymer ?
#
loop_
_entity_poly.entity_id
_entity_poly.type
_entity_poly.pdbx_seq_one_letter_code
_entity_poly.pdbx_strand_id
1 'polypeptide(L)'
;MISIFWKINMQSKMKYLNENTIGILVIIGTLVLYHMLNMESDILQEFRRSISVVWVFMIPGIASSLIYAVLTKNIRKAIVVGVLTNILWFIWAIAYMLATFELN
;
A
#
# COMPACT_ATOMS: atom_id res chain seq x y z
N MET A 1 -4.49 -27.17 19.01
CA MET A 1 -3.86 -27.89 17.89
C MET A 1 -4.29 -27.39 16.50
N ILE A 2 -5.56 -27.06 16.27
CA ILE A 2 -6.07 -26.62 14.95
C ILE A 2 -5.48 -25.27 14.47
N SER A 3 -5.19 -24.33 15.37
CA SER A 3 -4.62 -23.02 15.00
C SER A 3 -3.16 -23.10 14.52
N ILE A 4 -2.40 -24.07 15.04
CA ILE A 4 -1.00 -24.30 14.65
C ILE A 4 -0.96 -24.91 13.25
N PHE A 5 -1.89 -25.82 12.94
CA PHE A 5 -1.98 -26.45 11.62
C PHE A 5 -2.32 -25.44 10.51
N TRP A 6 -3.26 -24.52 10.78
CA TRP A 6 -3.56 -23.42 9.87
C TRP A 6 -2.36 -22.50 9.66
N LYS A 7 -1.64 -22.14 10.73
CA LYS A 7 -0.44 -21.31 10.67
C LYS A 7 0.69 -21.96 9.85
N ILE A 8 0.88 -23.27 10.00
CA ILE A 8 1.89 -24.04 9.25
C ILE A 8 1.50 -24.16 7.77
N ASN A 9 0.22 -24.43 7.47
CA ASN A 9 -0.27 -24.60 6.09
C ASN A 9 -0.27 -23.27 5.31
N MET A 10 -0.55 -22.15 5.99
CA MET A 10 -0.48 -20.82 5.41
C MET A 10 0.98 -20.39 5.17
N GLN A 11 1.92 -20.76 6.05
CA GLN A 11 3.36 -20.55 5.82
C GLN A 11 3.93 -21.44 4.71
N SER A 12 3.46 -22.67 4.53
CA SER A 12 3.94 -23.55 3.45
C SER A 12 3.46 -23.13 2.06
N LYS A 13 2.24 -22.58 1.93
CA LYS A 13 1.74 -22.03 0.65
C LYS A 13 2.47 -20.75 0.23
N MET A 14 2.88 -19.92 1.18
CA MET A 14 3.67 -18.71 0.91
C MET A 14 5.11 -19.02 0.45
N LYS A 15 5.59 -20.25 0.70
CA LYS A 15 6.96 -20.68 0.36
C LYS A 15 7.19 -20.88 -1.15
N TYR A 16 6.13 -20.84 -1.97
CA TYR A 16 6.20 -21.02 -3.43
C TYR A 16 6.05 -19.72 -4.23
N LEU A 17 5.70 -18.60 -3.59
CA LEU A 17 5.63 -17.31 -4.27
C LEU A 17 6.97 -16.61 -4.14
N ASN A 18 7.54 -16.21 -5.28
CA ASN A 18 8.73 -15.39 -5.32
C ASN A 18 8.47 -14.11 -4.50
N GLU A 19 9.40 -13.75 -3.61
CA GLU A 19 9.32 -12.53 -2.79
C GLU A 19 9.04 -11.28 -3.64
N ASN A 20 9.49 -11.27 -4.90
CA ASN A 20 9.22 -10.20 -5.85
C ASN A 20 7.75 -10.14 -6.28
N THR A 21 7.12 -11.29 -6.49
CA THR A 21 5.68 -11.39 -6.81
C THR A 21 4.83 -10.91 -5.64
N ILE A 22 5.21 -11.28 -4.41
CA ILE A 22 4.55 -10.76 -3.19
C ILE A 22 4.68 -9.23 -3.14
N GLY A 23 5.84 -8.69 -3.49
CA GLY A 23 6.08 -7.25 -3.53
C GLY A 23 5.13 -6.54 -4.50
N ILE A 24 5.03 -7.05 -5.73
CA ILE A 24 4.13 -6.50 -6.75
C ILE A 24 2.67 -6.55 -6.27
N LEU A 25 2.23 -7.69 -5.71
CA LEU A 25 0.87 -7.84 -5.19
C LEU A 25 0.56 -6.86 -4.06
N VAL A 26 1.51 -6.65 -3.14
CA VAL A 26 1.35 -5.70 -2.03
C VAL A 26 1.26 -4.26 -2.55
N ILE A 27 2.08 -3.88 -3.54
CA ILE A 27 2.04 -2.55 -4.16
C ILE A 27 0.66 -2.32 -4.81
N ILE A 28 0.24 -3.23 -5.69
CA ILE A 28 -1.03 -3.11 -6.43
C ILE A 28 -2.21 -3.10 -5.45
N GLY A 29 -2.24 -4.05 -4.51
CA GLY A 29 -3.32 -4.15 -3.54
C GLY A 29 -3.43 -2.90 -2.66
N THR A 30 -2.30 -2.35 -2.22
CA THR A 30 -2.31 -1.12 -1.42
C THR A 30 -2.80 0.07 -2.25
N LEU A 31 -2.32 0.24 -3.48
CA LEU A 31 -2.77 1.34 -4.35
C LEU A 31 -4.27 1.25 -4.64
N VAL A 32 -4.80 0.07 -4.97
CA VAL A 32 -6.24 -0.11 -5.24
C VAL A 32 -7.07 0.22 -4.01
N LEU A 33 -6.71 -0.29 -2.84
CA LEU A 33 -7.42 -0.01 -1.59
C LEU A 33 -7.42 1.48 -1.27
N TYR A 34 -6.26 2.14 -1.34
CA TYR A 34 -6.18 3.58 -1.10
C TYR A 34 -6.94 4.38 -2.15
N HIS A 35 -6.95 3.93 -3.40
CA HIS A 35 -7.70 4.61 -4.44
C HIS A 35 -9.21 4.55 -4.19
N MET A 36 -9.74 3.36 -3.82
CA MET A 36 -11.15 3.19 -3.45
C MET A 36 -11.51 4.04 -2.22
N LEU A 37 -10.68 4.00 -1.18
CA LEU A 37 -10.88 4.81 0.03
C LEU A 37 -10.87 6.32 -0.28
N ASN A 38 -10.00 6.77 -1.19
CA ASN A 38 -9.90 8.19 -1.57
C ASN A 38 -11.04 8.63 -2.52
N MET A 39 -11.65 7.71 -3.27
CA MET A 39 -12.84 8.01 -4.08
C MET A 39 -14.14 8.06 -3.25
N GLU A 40 -14.27 7.20 -2.25
CA GLU A 40 -15.53 7.06 -1.50
C GLU A 40 -15.68 8.03 -0.32
N SER A 41 -14.62 8.75 0.10
CA SER A 41 -14.67 9.41 1.40
C SER A 41 -14.58 10.93 1.39
N ASP A 42 -15.73 11.58 1.68
CA ASP A 42 -15.79 12.87 2.37
C ASP A 42 -15.03 12.84 3.71
N ILE A 43 -14.85 11.65 4.29
CA ILE A 43 -14.09 11.40 5.52
C ILE A 43 -12.62 11.81 5.36
N LEU A 44 -12.04 11.67 4.16
CA LEU A 44 -10.70 12.17 3.87
C LEU A 44 -10.66 13.70 3.81
N GLN A 45 -11.74 14.43 3.52
CA GLN A 45 -11.71 15.90 3.62
C GLN A 45 -11.56 16.37 5.08
N GLU A 46 -12.26 15.73 6.02
CA GLU A 46 -12.12 16.03 7.46
C GLU A 46 -10.77 15.54 8.01
N PHE A 47 -10.32 14.36 7.61
CA PHE A 47 -9.00 13.86 7.99
C PHE A 47 -7.85 14.69 7.38
N ARG A 48 -7.98 15.17 6.15
CA ARG A 48 -7.01 16.05 5.46
C ARG A 48 -6.94 17.45 6.06
N ARG A 49 -7.97 17.90 6.77
CA ARG A 49 -7.91 19.12 7.59
C ARG A 49 -7.10 18.93 8.88
N SER A 50 -7.09 17.73 9.46
CA SER A 50 -6.42 17.47 10.75
C SER A 50 -5.04 16.80 10.61
N ILE A 51 -4.78 16.12 9.51
CA ILE A 51 -3.52 15.43 9.22
C ILE A 51 -2.74 16.24 8.20
N SER A 52 -1.47 16.54 8.53
CA SER A 52 -0.56 17.21 7.59
C SER A 52 -0.56 16.46 6.27
N VAL A 53 -0.71 17.21 5.17
CA VAL A 53 -0.74 16.71 3.78
C VAL A 53 0.34 15.66 3.52
N VAL A 54 1.51 15.81 4.14
CA VAL A 54 2.64 14.87 4.08
C VAL A 54 2.24 13.45 4.48
N TRP A 55 1.49 13.27 5.56
CA TRP A 55 1.09 11.94 6.05
C TRP A 55 0.12 11.24 5.11
N VAL A 56 -0.84 11.96 4.52
CA VAL A 56 -1.78 11.40 3.54
C VAL A 56 -1.02 10.78 2.34
N PHE A 57 0.11 11.38 1.97
CA PHE A 57 0.95 10.87 0.90
C PHE A 57 1.93 9.77 1.34
N MET A 58 2.31 9.72 2.62
CA MET A 58 3.27 8.71 3.12
C MET A 58 2.61 7.42 3.61
N ILE A 59 1.36 7.49 4.05
CA ILE A 59 0.62 6.36 4.62
C ILE A 59 0.58 5.14 3.69
N PRO A 60 0.31 5.26 2.37
CA PRO A 60 0.27 4.10 1.47
C PRO A 60 1.61 3.33 1.44
N GLY A 61 2.73 4.03 1.37
CA GLY A 61 4.06 3.41 1.39
C GLY A 61 4.46 2.83 2.74
N ILE A 62 4.03 3.44 3.85
CA ILE A 62 4.24 2.88 5.19
C ILE A 62 3.43 1.58 5.33
N ALA A 63 2.17 1.60 4.93
CA ALA A 63 1.29 0.44 4.99
C ALA A 63 1.82 -0.72 4.14
N SER A 64 2.22 -0.46 2.88
CA SER A 64 2.75 -1.49 1.99
C SER A 64 4.08 -2.07 2.50
N SER A 65 4.97 -1.22 3.05
CA SER A 65 6.22 -1.67 3.69
C SER A 65 5.95 -2.58 4.89
N LEU A 66 5.03 -2.20 5.79
CA LEU A 66 4.67 -3.01 6.95
C LEU A 66 4.06 -4.36 6.54
N ILE A 67 3.12 -4.36 5.60
CA ILE A 67 2.48 -5.58 5.10
C ILE A 67 3.55 -6.50 4.50
N TYR A 68 4.43 -5.97 3.64
CA TYR A 68 5.50 -6.74 3.03
C TYR A 68 6.49 -7.31 4.06
N ALA A 69 6.88 -6.51 5.06
CA ALA A 69 7.78 -6.93 6.14
C ALA A 69 7.17 -8.06 6.98
N VAL A 70 5.87 -8.01 7.26
CA VAL A 70 5.16 -9.06 8.00
C VAL A 70 5.12 -10.36 7.20
N LEU A 71 4.88 -10.27 5.89
CA LEU A 71 4.70 -11.40 4.97
C LEU A 71 6.02 -12.11 4.63
N THR A 72 7.07 -11.36 4.31
CA THR A 72 8.35 -11.89 3.80
C THR A 72 9.46 -11.92 4.85
N LYS A 73 9.29 -11.21 5.98
CA LYS A 73 10.33 -10.98 6.98
C LYS A 73 11.59 -10.27 6.44
N ASN A 74 11.53 -9.71 5.23
CA ASN A 74 12.65 -9.03 4.59
C ASN A 74 12.52 -7.50 4.68
N ILE A 75 13.16 -6.90 5.69
CA ILE A 75 13.06 -5.46 5.98
C ILE A 75 13.65 -4.60 4.85
N ARG A 76 14.74 -5.04 4.20
CA ARG A 76 15.35 -4.26 3.11
C ARG A 76 14.40 -4.12 1.93
N LYS A 77 13.82 -5.24 1.49
CA LYS A 77 12.85 -5.23 0.39
C LYS A 77 11.54 -4.55 0.79
N ALA A 78 11.14 -4.59 2.07
CA ALA A 78 10.00 -3.84 2.57
C ALA A 78 10.15 -2.33 2.37
N ILE A 79 11.33 -1.77 2.68
CA ILE A 79 11.62 -0.35 2.44
C ILE A 79 11.49 -0.02 0.96
N VAL A 80 12.04 -0.87 0.07
CA VAL A 80 11.94 -0.69 -1.39
C VAL A 80 10.48 -0.70 -1.85
N VAL A 81 9.69 -1.67 -1.38
CA VAL A 81 8.25 -1.76 -1.68
C VAL A 81 7.51 -0.49 -1.23
N GLY A 82 7.78 0.00 -0.03
CA GLY A 82 7.19 1.23 0.49
C GLY A 82 7.53 2.47 -0.33
N VAL A 83 8.82 2.64 -0.69
CA VAL A 83 9.29 3.75 -1.52
C VAL A 83 8.65 3.70 -2.91
N LEU A 84 8.63 2.54 -3.56
CA LEU A 84 7.99 2.37 -4.87
C LEU A 84 6.49 2.67 -4.82
N THR A 85 5.81 2.22 -3.77
CA THR A 85 4.39 2.51 -3.56
C THR A 85 4.14 4.01 -3.44
N ASN A 86 4.95 4.72 -2.65
CA ASN A 86 4.82 6.17 -2.52
C ASN A 86 5.11 6.90 -3.83
N ILE A 87 6.15 6.51 -4.57
CA ILE A 87 6.45 7.12 -5.89
C ILE A 87 5.25 6.99 -6.82
N LEU A 88 4.69 5.78 -6.94
CA LEU A 88 3.50 5.53 -7.77
C LEU A 88 2.28 6.34 -7.29
N TRP A 89 2.08 6.42 -5.98
CA TRP A 89 1.01 7.20 -5.39
C TRP A 89 1.14 8.70 -5.69
N PHE A 90 2.37 9.24 -5.60
CA PHE A 90 2.65 10.63 -5.96
C PHE A 90 2.40 10.92 -7.44
N ILE A 91 2.85 10.03 -8.34
CA ILE A 91 2.61 10.18 -9.78
C ILE A 91 1.11 10.21 -10.06
N TRP A 92 0.36 9.28 -9.47
CA TRP A 92 -1.10 9.25 -9.62
C TRP A 92 -1.74 10.54 -9.10
N ALA A 93 -1.36 11.04 -7.92
CA ALA A 93 -1.93 12.25 -7.36
C ALA A 93 -1.65 13.49 -8.20
N ILE A 94 -0.43 13.62 -8.75
CA ILE A 94 -0.07 14.70 -9.67
C ILE A 94 -0.90 14.61 -10.95
N ALA A 95 -1.00 13.41 -11.55
CA ALA A 95 -1.80 13.18 -12.75
C ALA A 95 -3.29 13.51 -12.53
N TYR A 96 -3.83 13.12 -11.37
CA TYR A 96 -5.21 13.44 -10.98
C TYR A 96 -5.43 14.96 -10.87
N MET A 97 -4.52 15.68 -10.21
CA MET A 97 -4.59 17.14 -10.11
C MET A 97 -4.51 17.80 -11.50
N LEU A 98 -3.57 17.37 -12.34
CA LEU A 98 -3.41 17.93 -13.69
C LEU A 98 -4.69 17.72 -14.52
N ALA A 99 -5.26 16.53 -14.49
CA ALA A 99 -6.48 16.21 -15.21
C ALA A 99 -7.70 17.00 -14.70
N THR A 100 -7.78 17.31 -13.40
CA THR A 100 -8.86 18.15 -12.86
C THR A 100 -8.70 19.63 -13.21
N PHE A 101 -7.48 20.13 -13.42
CA PHE A 101 -7.24 21.51 -13.86
C PHE A 101 -7.54 21.73 -15.34
N GLU A 102 -7.29 20.75 -16.22
CA GLU A 102 -7.58 20.91 -17.66
C GLU A 102 -9.08 20.83 -18.01
N LEU A 103 -9.90 20.28 -17.10
CA LEU A 103 -11.34 20.11 -17.28
C LEU A 103 -12.19 21.27 -16.70
N ASN A 104 -11.57 22.27 -16.07
CA ASN A 104 -12.21 23.43 -15.43
C ASN A 104 -11.80 24.73 -16.12
#